data_AF-A0A831WVU4-F1
#
_entry.id   AF-A0A831WVU4-F1
#
_cell.length_a   1.000
_cell.length_b   1.000
_cell.length_c   1.000
_cell.angle_alpha   90.00
_cell.angle_beta   90.00
_cell.angle_gamma   90.00
#
_symmetry.space_group_name_H-M   'P 1'
#
loop_
_entity.id
_entity.type
_entity.pdbx_description
1 polymer ?
#
loop_
_entity_poly.entity_id
_entity_poly.type
_entity_poly.pdbx_seq_one_letter_code
_entity_poly.pdbx_strand_id
1 'polypeptide(L)'
;MKSVICSFCNTEIYNYTGPEDTVSMKAEYFKPTAPEFKQPKKGDPLICPVCGVKFVAISNQLGQLRFIIDPAYKGSGAVGNVAGSKAAE
;
A
#
# COMPACT_ATOMS: atom_id res chain seq x y z
N MET A 1 -15.13 -7.47 1.14
CA MET A 1 -14.38 -6.21 0.92
C MET A 1 -13.08 -6.33 1.69
N LYS A 2 -11.93 -6.01 1.08
CA LYS A 2 -10.63 -6.16 1.74
C LYS A 2 -10.05 -4.78 2.02
N SER A 3 -9.73 -4.51 3.29
CA SER A 3 -9.05 -3.28 3.69
C SER A 3 -7.65 -3.23 3.08
N VAL A 4 -7.28 -2.04 2.60
CA VAL A 4 -5.99 -1.79 2.00
C VAL A 4 -5.19 -0.82 2.84
N ILE A 5 -4.07 -1.32 3.36
CA ILE A 5 -3.18 -0.59 4.25
C ILE A 5 -1.93 -0.17 3.49
N CYS A 6 -1.53 1.09 3.69
CA CYS A 6 -0.23 1.56 3.25
C CYS A 6 0.87 0.92 4.11
N SER A 7 1.78 0.13 3.54
CA SER A 7 2.87 -0.47 4.33
C SER A 7 3.88 0.56 4.86
N PHE A 8 3.78 1.82 4.41
CA PHE A 8 4.68 2.89 4.84
C PHE A 8 4.19 3.61 6.10
N CYS A 9 3.00 4.21 6.06
CA CYS A 9 2.42 4.92 7.21
C CYS A 9 1.48 4.04 8.05
N ASN A 10 1.29 2.77 7.66
CA ASN A 10 0.44 1.78 8.31
C ASN A 10 -1.03 2.22 8.47
N THR A 11 -1.48 3.13 7.60
CA THR A 11 -2.85 3.68 7.59
C THR A 11 -3.73 2.94 6.60
N GLU A 12 -4.98 2.69 7.00
CA GLU A 12 -6.02 2.18 6.12
C GLU A 12 -6.55 3.30 5.22
N ILE A 13 -6.32 3.19 3.92
CA ILE A 13 -6.55 4.29 2.97
C ILE A 13 -7.61 3.97 1.93
N TYR A 14 -7.74 2.70 1.58
CA TYR A 14 -8.65 2.25 0.55
C TYR A 14 -9.28 0.92 0.95
N ASN A 15 -10.47 0.66 0.41
CA ASN A 15 -11.17 -0.61 0.43
C ASN A 15 -11.16 -1.18 -0.99
N TYR A 16 -10.64 -2.39 -1.14
CA TYR A 16 -10.67 -3.09 -2.42
C TYR A 16 -12.01 -3.79 -2.60
N THR A 17 -12.69 -3.45 -3.70
CA THR A 17 -13.98 -4.02 -4.10
C THR A 17 -13.92 -4.74 -5.45
N GLY A 18 -12.71 -4.99 -5.97
CA GLY A 18 -12.50 -5.69 -7.24
C GLY A 18 -12.63 -7.22 -7.12
N PRO A 19 -12.51 -7.92 -8.25
CA PRO A 19 -12.50 -9.39 -8.27
C PRO A 19 -11.32 -9.93 -7.45
N GLU A 20 -11.47 -11.11 -6.85
CA GLU A 20 -10.40 -11.71 -6.05
C GLU A 20 -9.19 -12.17 -6.87
N ASP A 21 -9.30 -12.10 -8.19
CA ASP A 21 -8.23 -12.38 -9.13
C ASP A 21 -7.12 -11.32 -9.01
N THR A 22 -5.99 -11.74 -8.44
CA THR A 22 -4.86 -10.86 -8.09
C THR A 22 -4.17 -10.23 -9.30
N VAL A 23 -4.53 -10.61 -10.53
CA VAL A 23 -3.92 -10.09 -11.76
C VAL A 23 -4.54 -8.74 -12.18
N SER A 24 -5.77 -8.46 -11.77
CA SER A 24 -6.52 -7.26 -12.21
C SER A 24 -6.66 -6.19 -11.10
N MET A 25 -5.53 -5.71 -10.59
CA MET A 25 -5.49 -4.62 -9.60
C MET A 25 -5.65 -3.25 -10.28
N LYS A 26 -6.87 -2.94 -10.72
CA LYS A 26 -7.19 -1.64 -11.34
C LYS A 26 -7.49 -0.59 -10.28
N ALA A 27 -7.00 0.63 -10.49
CA ALA A 27 -7.24 1.80 -9.64
C ALA A 27 -8.74 2.04 -9.34
N GLU A 28 -9.62 1.80 -10.32
CA GLU A 28 -11.07 1.96 -10.18
C GLU A 28 -11.72 1.05 -9.11
N TYR A 29 -11.05 -0.04 -8.71
CA TYR A 29 -11.54 -0.97 -7.69
C TYR A 29 -11.19 -0.55 -6.26
N PHE A 30 -10.46 0.55 -6.08
CA PHE A 30 -10.08 1.07 -4.78
C PHE A 30 -11.01 2.22 -4.40
N LYS A 31 -11.76 2.03 -3.31
CA LYS A 31 -12.62 3.07 -2.74
C LYS A 31 -11.96 3.68 -1.51
N PRO A 32 -11.91 5.01 -1.37
CA PRO A 32 -11.34 5.64 -0.18
C PRO A 32 -12.09 5.22 1.08
N THR A 33 -11.37 5.05 2.18
CA THR A 33 -11.95 4.74 3.51
C THR A 33 -12.54 5.97 4.18
N ALA A 34 -12.02 7.15 3.86
CA ALA A 34 -12.47 8.44 4.38
C ALA A 34 -12.88 9.40 3.24
N PRO A 35 -13.88 10.28 3.44
CA PRO A 35 -14.35 11.21 2.42
C PRO A 35 -13.31 12.27 2.02
N GLU A 36 -12.31 12.51 2.87
CA GLU A 36 -11.17 13.38 2.59
C GLU A 36 -10.19 12.79 1.55
N PHE A 37 -10.20 11.47 1.35
CA PHE A 37 -9.31 10.80 0.41
C PHE A 37 -9.92 10.78 -0.99
N LYS A 38 -9.14 11.22 -1.98
CA LYS A 38 -9.57 11.17 -3.39
C LYS A 38 -9.67 9.72 -3.86
N GLN A 39 -10.81 9.38 -4.45
CA GLN A 39 -10.97 8.11 -5.13
C GLN A 39 -10.11 8.08 -6.40
N PRO A 40 -9.21 7.09 -6.54
CA PRO A 40 -8.39 6.94 -7.73
C PRO A 40 -9.29 6.61 -8.94
N LYS A 41 -9.01 7.29 -10.07
CA LYS A 41 -9.74 7.08 -11.33
C LYS A 41 -9.09 5.96 -12.14
N LYS A 42 -9.80 5.47 -13.15
CA LYS A 42 -9.25 4.49 -14.10
C LYS A 42 -7.97 5.04 -14.75
N GLY A 43 -6.87 4.30 -14.60
CA GLY A 43 -5.55 4.68 -15.12
C GLY A 43 -4.75 5.64 -14.22
N ASP A 44 -5.32 6.10 -13.11
CA ASP A 44 -4.63 6.95 -12.15
C ASP A 44 -3.61 6.12 -11.33
N PRO A 45 -2.44 6.68 -11.00
CA PRO A 45 -1.51 6.01 -10.09
C PRO A 45 -2.14 5.89 -8.71
N LEU A 46 -2.06 4.70 -8.11
CA LEU A 46 -2.42 4.51 -6.72
C LEU A 46 -1.37 5.23 -5.86
N ILE A 47 -1.78 6.25 -5.11
CA ILE A 47 -0.93 7.06 -4.23
C ILE A 47 -1.55 7.08 -2.84
N CYS A 48 -0.73 7.03 -1.79
CA CYS A 48 -1.22 7.19 -0.43
C CYS A 48 -1.67 8.65 -0.20
N PRO A 49 -2.95 8.91 0.11
CA PRO A 49 -3.39 10.27 0.39
C PRO A 49 -2.83 10.84 1.70
N VAL A 50 -2.29 9.98 2.57
CA VAL A 50 -1.74 10.36 3.89
C VAL A 50 -0.27 10.74 3.81
N CYS A 51 0.55 9.93 3.12
CA CYS A 51 2.01 10.14 3.07
C CYS A 51 2.55 10.45 1.66
N GLY A 52 1.69 10.49 0.64
CA GLY A 52 2.06 10.87 -0.75
C GLY A 52 2.88 9.82 -1.51
N VAL A 53 3.16 8.65 -0.92
CA VAL A 53 3.96 7.60 -1.58
C VAL A 53 3.18 6.91 -2.69
N LYS A 54 3.85 6.67 -3.82
CA LYS A 54 3.29 5.92 -4.95
C LYS A 54 3.37 4.42 -4.68
N PHE A 55 2.27 3.73 -4.95
CA PHE A 55 2.17 2.28 -4.82
C PHE A 55 2.64 1.59 -6.10
N VAL A 56 3.38 0.50 -5.94
CA VAL A 56 3.91 -0.30 -7.07
C VAL A 56 3.34 -1.71 -7.12
N ALA A 57 3.00 -2.28 -5.96
CA ALA A 57 2.41 -3.60 -5.89
C ALA A 57 1.48 -3.73 -4.69
N ILE A 58 0.76 -4.85 -4.61
CA ILE A 58 -0.09 -5.20 -3.48
C ILE A 58 0.30 -6.60 -3.02
N SER A 59 0.49 -6.76 -1.73
CA SER A 59 0.65 -8.05 -1.07
C SER A 59 -0.65 -8.40 -0.34
N ASN A 60 -1.13 -9.62 -0.52
CA ASN A 60 -2.24 -10.15 0.27
C ASN A 60 -1.66 -10.97 1.42
N GLN A 61 -1.76 -10.44 2.65
CA GLN A 61 -1.31 -11.11 3.85
C GLN A 61 -2.52 -11.43 4.72
N LEU A 62 -2.87 -12.72 4.80
CA LEU A 62 -3.95 -13.24 5.68
C LEU A 62 -5.30 -12.53 5.49
N GLY A 63 -5.67 -12.18 4.26
CA GLY A 63 -6.94 -11.51 3.94
C GLY A 63 -6.89 -9.97 4.02
N GLN A 64 -5.74 -9.41 4.40
CA GLN A 64 -5.48 -7.97 4.36
C GLN A 64 -4.63 -7.62 3.15
N LEU A 65 -5.03 -6.59 2.40
CA LEU A 65 -4.22 -6.08 1.30
C LEU A 65 -3.27 -5.02 1.84
N ARG A 66 -1.99 -5.18 1.54
CA ARG A 66 -0.92 -4.25 1.91
C ARG A 66 -0.28 -3.72 0.66
N PHE A 67 -0.31 -2.41 0.48
CA PHE A 67 0.41 -1.80 -0.62
C PHE A 67 1.91 -1.84 -0.37
N ILE A 68 2.64 -2.36 -1.34
CA ILE A 68 4.08 -2.29 -1.40
C ILE A 68 4.46 -0.98 -2.11
N ILE A 69 5.33 -0.23 -1.46
CA ILE A 69 5.90 1.00 -1.99
C ILE A 69 7.21 0.69 -2.69
N ASP A 70 7.56 1.50 -3.69
CA ASP A 70 8.84 1.38 -4.35
C ASP A 70 9.97 1.84 -3.41
N PRO A 71 11.01 1.04 -3.17
CA PRO A 71 12.12 1.44 -2.32
C PRO A 71 12.93 2.61 -2.92
N ALA A 72 12.91 2.82 -4.25
CA ALA A 72 13.62 3.95 -4.87
C ALA A 72 12.92 5.31 -4.60
N TYR A 73 11.63 5.32 -4.24
CA TYR A 73 10.96 6.52 -3.70
C TYR A 73 11.44 6.88 -2.27
N LYS A 74 12.23 6.00 -1.62
CA LYS A 74 12.90 6.29 -0.35
C LYS A 74 14.41 6.11 -0.46
N GLY A 75 15.06 7.13 -1.04
CA GLY A 75 16.40 7.54 -0.61
C GLY A 75 16.45 8.10 0.82
N SER A 76 15.57 7.68 1.74
CA SER A 76 15.54 8.14 3.13
C SER A 76 14.90 7.08 4.00
N GLY A 77 15.72 6.40 4.79
CA GLY A 77 15.40 5.18 5.53
C GLY A 77 14.08 5.16 6.30
N ALA A 78 13.53 3.97 6.45
CA ALA A 78 12.70 3.56 7.57
C ALA A 78 13.11 2.12 7.88
N VAL A 79 13.96 1.89 8.88
CA VAL A 79 13.63 1.67 10.30
C VAL A 79 12.58 0.57 10.51
N GLY A 80 13.03 -0.57 11.05
CA GLY A 80 12.13 -1.63 11.51
C GLY A 80 12.65 -3.07 11.46
N ASN A 81 13.93 -3.35 11.69
CA ASN A 81 14.31 -4.65 12.25
C ASN A 81 14.76 -4.42 13.70
N VAL A 82 13.86 -4.69 14.63
CA VAL A 82 14.19 -4.84 16.05
C VAL A 82 14.64 -6.28 16.24
N ALA A 83 15.81 -6.43 16.86
CA ALA A 83 16.40 -7.64 17.45
C ALA A 83 17.15 -8.62 16.52
N GLY A 84 18.46 -8.36 16.39
CA GLY A 84 19.48 -9.35 16.74
C GLY A 84 19.91 -10.34 15.65
N SER A 85 21.00 -10.01 14.94
CA SER A 85 22.02 -10.99 14.54
C SER A 85 23.35 -10.29 14.32
N LYS A 86 24.32 -10.72 15.13
CA LYS A 86 25.72 -10.32 15.21
C LYS A 86 26.54 -11.00 14.11
N ALA A 87 27.44 -10.27 13.45
CA ALA A 87 28.75 -10.69 12.91
C ALA A 87 29.29 -9.52 12.06
N ALA A 88 30.42 -8.89 12.39
CA ALA A 88 31.80 -9.29 12.04
C ALA A 88 31.98 -9.20 10.50
N GLU A 89 32.93 -8.46 9.93
CA GLU A 89 34.33 -8.16 10.26
C GLU A 89 34.75 -6.76 9.80
#